data_AF-A0A135SFY4-F1
#
_entry.id   AF-A0A135SFY4-F1
#
_cell.length_a   1.000
_cell.length_b   1.000
_cell.length_c   1.000
_cell.angle_alpha   90.00
_cell.angle_beta   90.00
_cell.angle_gamma   90.00
#
_symmetry.space_group_name_H-M   'P 1'
#
loop_
_entity.id
_entity.type
_entity.pdbx_description
1 polymer ?
#
loop_
_entity_poly.entity_id
_entity_poly.type
_entity_poly.pdbx_seq_one_letter_code
_entity_poly.pdbx_strand_id
1 'polypeptide(L)'
;MRTLLSLLLFGHFFGLLVGAYGCQIDDDCSLNGICGQDSSCICDKGWRSGDCSELDLQPVERWTGYNHTNATGSDFYKEGAGNSSWGGHIIQDRADKGLFHLITSQMSHGCGLSGWRPFSTIIRAESRSGPKGPYNYVQTLFSTFHHNPTTVWSPADEKFLIYFIGMDVEVGDVCKSQKWNNTISVSSSLDLREWTTPIPQVINVTNPAPWPLWTDQNPTHEILLAVEKNNIYHAENFSASHELVVEPRNTERSEDPFLWRDKRGHWHILVHHMIDIAEGRKGPRVGAHAYARDWEGPWTYNNNTLTYNTTVEFTDGVKLDYYRRERPKLYFSDDGQMTPLYLLNGVQEFNKSGSYTLIQPIGKEAKVFERSLGLD
;
A
#
# COMPACT_ATOMS: atom_id res chain seq x y z
N MET A 1 -19.60 57.32 -50.68
CA MET A 1 -18.64 56.49 -49.93
C MET A 1 -18.98 56.60 -48.46
N ARG A 2 -19.35 55.49 -47.83
CA ARG A 2 -19.81 55.41 -46.43
C ARG A 2 -18.61 55.43 -45.48
N THR A 3 -18.69 56.30 -44.48
CA THR A 3 -17.80 56.39 -43.31
C THR A 3 -18.11 55.23 -42.36
N LEU A 4 -17.10 54.43 -41.99
CA LEU A 4 -17.19 53.40 -40.97
C LEU A 4 -16.45 53.88 -39.71
N LEU A 5 -17.21 54.21 -38.67
CA LEU A 5 -16.72 54.37 -37.30
C LEU A 5 -16.55 52.98 -36.68
N SER A 6 -15.35 52.64 -36.22
CA SER A 6 -15.13 51.44 -35.40
C SER A 6 -15.15 51.84 -33.92
N LEU A 7 -16.15 51.33 -33.18
CA LEU A 7 -16.18 51.39 -31.71
C LEU A 7 -15.25 50.30 -31.15
N LEU A 8 -14.27 50.69 -30.34
CA LEU A 8 -13.48 49.80 -29.50
C LEU A 8 -14.22 49.58 -28.17
N LEU A 9 -14.77 48.38 -27.97
CA LEU A 9 -15.30 47.91 -26.69
C LEU A 9 -14.14 47.33 -25.86
N PHE A 10 -13.72 48.05 -24.83
CA PHE A 10 -12.84 47.53 -23.79
C PHE A 10 -13.65 46.64 -22.83
N GLY A 11 -13.62 45.33 -23.05
CA GLY A 11 -14.12 44.35 -22.08
C GLY A 11 -13.18 44.27 -20.88
N HIS A 12 -13.64 44.75 -19.72
CA HIS A 12 -12.97 44.49 -18.44
C HIS A 12 -13.20 43.03 -18.05
N PHE A 13 -12.19 42.19 -18.22
CA PHE A 13 -12.10 40.89 -17.57
C PHE A 13 -11.91 41.11 -16.07
N PHE A 14 -13.00 41.05 -15.29
CA PHE A 14 -12.90 40.79 -13.86
C PHE A 14 -12.46 39.34 -13.68
N GLY A 15 -11.14 39.13 -13.57
CA GLY A 15 -10.61 37.88 -13.06
C GLY A 15 -11.07 37.71 -11.63
N LEU A 16 -11.99 36.76 -11.40
CA LEU A 16 -12.24 36.22 -10.08
C LEU A 16 -10.94 35.56 -9.62
N LEU A 17 -10.13 36.31 -8.85
CA LEU A 17 -9.11 35.76 -7.98
C LEU A 17 -9.85 34.89 -6.96
N VAL A 18 -10.06 33.62 -7.28
CA VAL A 18 -10.28 32.60 -6.28
C VAL A 18 -8.96 32.52 -5.52
N GLY A 19 -8.85 33.31 -4.45
CA GLY A 19 -7.75 33.15 -3.51
C GLY A 19 -7.76 31.70 -3.06
N ALA A 20 -6.64 31.00 -3.24
CA ALA A 20 -6.41 29.75 -2.54
C ALA A 20 -6.52 30.08 -1.05
N TYR A 21 -7.65 29.74 -0.44
CA TYR A 21 -7.78 29.86 1.01
C TYR A 21 -6.75 28.89 1.59
N GLY A 22 -5.78 29.43 2.33
CA GLY A 22 -4.83 28.62 3.07
C GLY A 22 -5.56 27.75 4.10
N CYS A 23 -4.83 26.80 4.70
CA CYS A 23 -5.41 25.92 5.71
C CYS A 23 -5.98 26.74 6.88
N GLN A 24 -7.01 26.19 7.52
CA GLN A 24 -7.62 26.71 8.74
C GLN A 24 -7.43 25.75 9.92
N ILE A 25 -7.45 24.45 9.65
CA ILE A 25 -7.26 23.37 10.62
C ILE A 25 -6.37 22.27 10.05
N ASP A 26 -5.85 21.38 10.90
CA ASP A 26 -4.96 20.28 10.46
C ASP A 26 -5.62 19.31 9.46
N ASP A 27 -6.96 19.22 9.47
CA ASP A 27 -7.71 18.43 8.50
C ASP A 27 -7.53 18.95 7.06
N ASP A 28 -7.28 20.25 6.88
CA ASP A 28 -6.95 20.83 5.56
C ASP A 28 -5.54 20.42 5.10
N CYS A 29 -4.71 19.94 6.03
CA CYS A 29 -3.38 19.36 5.80
C CYS A 29 -3.40 17.83 5.81
N SER A 30 -4.57 17.24 5.53
CA SER A 30 -4.79 15.79 5.42
C SER A 30 -4.41 14.98 6.67
N LEU A 31 -4.29 15.64 7.83
CA LEU A 31 -3.72 15.08 9.06
C LEU A 31 -2.30 14.48 8.91
N ASN A 32 -1.66 14.66 7.76
CA ASN A 32 -0.24 14.36 7.50
C ASN A 32 0.64 15.62 7.68
N GLY A 33 0.09 16.63 8.33
CA GLY A 33 0.72 17.90 8.63
C GLY A 33 -0.13 18.68 9.61
N ILE A 34 0.38 19.84 10.02
CA ILE A 34 -0.33 20.79 10.87
C ILE A 34 -0.56 22.10 10.12
N CYS A 35 -1.67 22.77 10.40
CA CYS A 35 -1.91 24.08 9.82
C CYS A 35 -1.10 25.17 10.55
N GLY A 36 -0.22 25.85 9.82
CA GLY A 36 0.62 26.92 10.33
C GLY A 36 -0.14 28.22 10.58
N GLN A 37 0.49 29.13 11.34
CA GLN A 37 -0.08 30.46 11.64
C GLN A 37 -0.23 31.35 10.40
N ASP A 38 0.51 31.05 9.33
CA ASP A 38 0.45 31.72 8.03
C ASP A 38 -0.56 31.07 7.08
N SER A 39 -1.42 30.17 7.59
CA SER A 39 -2.36 29.37 6.81
C SER A 39 -1.69 28.50 5.74
N SER A 40 -0.43 28.08 5.97
CA SER A 40 0.25 27.07 5.16
C SER A 40 0.39 25.74 5.90
N CYS A 41 0.28 24.64 5.18
CA CYS A 41 0.48 23.32 5.77
C CYS A 41 1.96 23.04 6.01
N ILE A 42 2.29 22.63 7.23
CA ILE A 42 3.62 22.14 7.61
C ILE A 42 3.53 20.61 7.65
N CYS A 43 4.04 19.97 6.60
CA CYS A 43 3.92 18.53 6.43
C CYS A 43 4.86 17.74 7.35
N ASP A 44 4.39 16.58 7.80
CA ASP A 44 5.25 15.59 8.43
C ASP A 44 6.29 15.07 7.45
N LYS A 45 7.41 14.60 8.00
CA LYS A 45 8.49 13.99 7.23
C LYS A 45 7.94 12.86 6.34
N GLY A 46 8.30 12.89 5.07
CA GLY A 46 7.86 11.93 4.06
C GLY A 46 6.60 12.34 3.30
N TRP A 47 5.92 13.40 3.73
CA TRP A 47 4.78 14.01 3.04
C TRP A 47 5.15 15.39 2.49
N ARG A 48 4.51 15.77 1.38
CA ARG A 48 4.64 17.05 0.69
C ARG A 48 3.31 17.40 0.03
N SER A 49 3.30 18.43 -0.84
CA SER A 49 2.15 19.14 -1.44
C SER A 49 1.59 20.24 -0.53
N GLY A 50 0.69 21.06 -1.08
CA GLY A 50 0.06 22.16 -0.34
C GLY A 50 -0.90 21.71 0.77
N ASP A 51 -1.36 20.46 0.71
CA ASP A 51 -2.29 19.82 1.65
C ASP A 51 -1.66 18.58 2.36
N CYS A 52 -0.35 18.37 2.20
CA CYS A 52 0.40 17.24 2.78
C CYS A 52 -0.10 15.83 2.39
N SER A 53 -0.74 15.69 1.24
CA SER A 53 -1.30 14.42 0.78
C SER A 53 -0.39 13.62 -0.16
N GLU A 54 0.66 14.22 -0.70
CA GLU A 54 1.59 13.56 -1.63
C GLU A 54 2.79 12.98 -0.89
N LEU A 55 3.20 11.74 -1.21
CA LEU A 55 4.45 11.18 -0.69
C LEU A 55 5.67 11.83 -1.35
N ASP A 56 6.70 12.12 -0.55
CA ASP A 56 7.98 12.61 -1.05
C ASP A 56 8.84 11.46 -1.62
N LEU A 57 8.36 10.82 -2.67
CA LEU A 57 8.97 9.64 -3.29
C LEU A 57 10.35 9.97 -3.90
N GLN A 58 11.36 9.19 -3.51
CA GLN A 58 12.73 9.30 -4.01
C GLN A 58 12.99 8.31 -5.15
N PRO A 59 14.05 8.51 -5.96
CA PRO A 59 14.41 7.55 -7.01
C PRO A 59 14.71 6.15 -6.46
N VAL A 60 14.32 5.12 -7.23
CA VAL A 60 14.52 3.71 -6.89
C VAL A 60 15.83 3.20 -7.48
N GLU A 61 16.58 2.44 -6.70
CA GLU A 61 17.75 1.73 -7.21
C GLU A 61 17.33 0.48 -7.99
N ARG A 62 17.95 0.25 -9.14
CA ARG A 62 17.65 -0.94 -9.96
C ARG A 62 17.87 -2.23 -9.18
N TRP A 63 17.06 -3.23 -9.51
CA TRP A 63 17.18 -4.59 -8.95
C TRP A 63 16.95 -4.69 -7.44
N THR A 64 16.46 -3.64 -6.79
CA THR A 64 15.92 -3.69 -5.43
C THR A 64 14.48 -4.21 -5.43
N GLY A 65 13.89 -4.36 -4.25
CA GLY A 65 12.57 -4.99 -4.07
C GLY A 65 12.62 -6.50 -4.23
N TYR A 66 11.58 -7.07 -4.83
CA TYR A 66 11.48 -8.49 -5.13
C TYR A 66 11.01 -8.68 -6.57
N ASN A 67 11.96 -8.92 -7.48
CA ASN A 67 11.69 -9.09 -8.91
C ASN A 67 12.27 -10.42 -9.42
N HIS A 68 11.41 -11.43 -9.48
CA HIS A 68 11.74 -12.76 -10.00
C HIS A 68 11.15 -13.02 -11.40
N THR A 69 10.78 -11.96 -12.13
CA THR A 69 10.16 -12.10 -13.47
C THR A 69 11.10 -12.69 -14.54
N ASN A 70 12.41 -12.67 -14.29
CA ASN A 70 13.43 -13.30 -15.13
C ASN A 70 13.94 -14.65 -14.58
N ALA A 71 13.39 -15.14 -13.47
CA ALA A 71 13.78 -16.44 -12.93
C ALA A 71 13.41 -17.57 -13.92
N THR A 72 14.10 -18.70 -13.81
CA THR A 72 13.83 -19.91 -14.59
C THR A 72 13.66 -21.10 -13.66
N GLY A 73 12.64 -21.93 -13.91
CA GLY A 73 12.35 -23.15 -13.15
C GLY A 73 11.86 -24.25 -14.07
N SER A 74 12.15 -25.52 -13.73
CA SER A 74 11.70 -26.67 -14.51
C SER A 74 10.19 -26.88 -14.49
N ASP A 75 9.52 -26.29 -13.51
CA ASP A 75 8.08 -26.33 -13.28
C ASP A 75 7.32 -25.14 -13.92
N PHE A 76 8.01 -24.29 -14.68
CA PHE A 76 7.39 -23.10 -15.28
C PHE A 76 6.67 -23.46 -16.58
N TYR A 77 5.43 -22.99 -16.72
CA TYR A 77 4.57 -23.35 -17.87
C TYR A 77 4.96 -22.65 -19.17
N LYS A 78 5.85 -21.67 -19.11
CA LYS A 78 6.36 -20.95 -20.28
C LYS A 78 7.85 -20.67 -20.13
N GLU A 79 8.60 -21.00 -21.18
CA GLU A 79 10.03 -20.68 -21.25
C GLU A 79 10.25 -19.16 -21.13
N GLY A 80 11.21 -18.78 -20.29
CA GLY A 80 11.55 -17.38 -20.03
C GLY A 80 10.52 -16.60 -19.19
N ALA A 81 9.52 -17.27 -18.61
CA ALA A 81 8.57 -16.65 -17.69
C ALA A 81 8.95 -16.93 -16.24
N GLY A 82 9.42 -15.91 -15.51
CA GLY A 82 9.68 -16.01 -14.08
C GLY A 82 8.44 -15.79 -13.22
N ASN A 83 8.54 -16.17 -11.94
CA ASN A 83 7.46 -15.96 -10.98
C ASN A 83 7.20 -14.47 -10.80
N SER A 84 5.92 -14.10 -10.88
CA SER A 84 5.48 -12.74 -10.61
C SER A 84 5.20 -12.55 -9.12
N SER A 85 5.34 -11.33 -8.60
CA SER A 85 4.86 -10.98 -7.25
C SER A 85 3.92 -9.77 -7.29
N TRP A 86 3.14 -9.57 -6.22
CA TRP A 86 2.13 -8.50 -6.16
C TRP A 86 1.91 -7.94 -4.74
N GLY A 87 2.40 -6.72 -4.50
CA GLY A 87 2.37 -6.06 -3.20
C GLY A 87 3.35 -6.68 -2.20
N GLY A 88 3.17 -6.40 -0.91
CA GLY A 88 3.93 -7.03 0.17
C GLY A 88 4.10 -6.11 1.38
N HIS A 89 4.62 -6.67 2.46
CA HIS A 89 4.92 -5.94 3.70
C HIS A 89 6.36 -6.22 4.14
N ILE A 90 7.14 -5.17 4.37
CA ILE A 90 8.45 -5.26 5.01
C ILE A 90 8.26 -5.42 6.52
N ILE A 91 8.96 -6.38 7.11
CA ILE A 91 9.02 -6.58 8.55
C ILE A 91 10.49 -6.67 8.94
N GLN A 92 10.97 -5.74 9.76
CA GLN A 92 12.29 -5.88 10.36
C GLN A 92 12.24 -6.94 11.44
N ASP A 93 13.19 -7.87 11.44
CA ASP A 93 13.25 -8.93 12.43
C ASP A 93 13.44 -8.32 13.83
N ARG A 94 12.66 -8.83 14.80
CA ARG A 94 12.65 -8.29 16.17
C ARG A 94 13.92 -8.65 16.94
N ALA A 95 14.56 -9.78 16.61
CA ALA A 95 15.77 -10.26 17.26
C ALA A 95 17.05 -9.85 16.51
N ASP A 96 16.95 -9.60 15.20
CA ASP A 96 18.07 -9.18 14.34
C ASP A 96 17.70 -7.92 13.54
N LYS A 97 18.06 -6.74 14.06
CA LYS A 97 17.78 -5.46 13.39
C LYS A 97 18.42 -5.32 11.99
N GLY A 98 19.41 -6.15 11.65
CA GLY A 98 20.01 -6.19 10.31
C GLY A 98 19.25 -7.09 9.31
N LEU A 99 18.22 -7.81 9.74
CA LEU A 99 17.43 -8.70 8.91
C LEU A 99 16.05 -8.10 8.62
N PHE A 100 15.70 -8.06 7.34
CA PHE A 100 14.39 -7.65 6.85
C PHE A 100 13.70 -8.83 6.17
N HIS A 101 12.45 -9.07 6.53
CA HIS A 101 11.55 -10.00 5.87
C HIS A 101 10.62 -9.24 4.93
N LEU A 102 10.35 -9.79 3.75
CA LEU A 102 9.26 -9.38 2.89
C LEU A 102 8.23 -10.50 2.84
N ILE A 103 7.01 -10.21 3.29
CA ILE A 103 5.86 -11.11 3.13
C ILE A 103 5.05 -10.63 1.93
N THR A 104 4.94 -11.44 0.88
CA THR A 104 4.32 -11.03 -0.38
C THR A 104 3.56 -12.16 -1.05
N SER A 105 2.63 -11.82 -1.95
CA SER A 105 2.05 -12.77 -2.89
C SER A 105 3.02 -13.04 -4.02
N GLN A 106 3.27 -14.32 -4.29
CA GLN A 106 4.00 -14.79 -5.47
C GLN A 106 3.11 -15.72 -6.30
N MET A 107 2.96 -15.43 -7.58
CA MET A 107 2.35 -16.33 -8.55
C MET A 107 3.40 -17.35 -9.03
N SER A 108 3.15 -18.61 -8.71
CA SER A 108 4.02 -19.77 -9.02
C SER A 108 3.96 -20.19 -10.49
N HIS A 109 4.81 -21.15 -10.88
CA HIS A 109 4.87 -21.76 -12.22
C HIS A 109 5.09 -20.78 -13.39
N GLY A 110 5.74 -19.64 -13.13
CA GLY A 110 5.94 -18.59 -14.14
C GLY A 110 4.64 -17.87 -14.53
N CYS A 111 3.58 -17.99 -13.72
CA CYS A 111 2.31 -17.31 -13.98
C CYS A 111 2.37 -15.83 -13.60
N GLY A 112 1.65 -15.01 -14.38
CA GLY A 112 1.43 -13.59 -14.10
C GLY A 112 0.07 -13.34 -13.43
N LEU A 113 -0.29 -12.06 -13.31
CA LEU A 113 -1.56 -11.63 -12.70
C LEU A 113 -2.80 -12.22 -13.37
N SER A 114 -2.76 -12.58 -14.66
CA SER A 114 -3.90 -13.23 -15.33
C SER A 114 -4.20 -14.64 -14.84
N GLY A 115 -3.25 -15.28 -14.13
CA GLY A 115 -3.38 -16.60 -13.55
C GLY A 115 -3.42 -16.60 -12.02
N TRP A 116 -3.51 -15.44 -11.37
CA TRP A 116 -3.29 -15.34 -9.92
C TRP A 116 -4.16 -16.28 -9.06
N ARG A 117 -5.33 -16.69 -9.54
CA ARG A 117 -6.15 -17.78 -8.96
C ARG A 117 -6.05 -19.04 -9.83
N PRO A 118 -5.46 -20.17 -9.41
CA PRO A 118 -5.04 -20.51 -8.05
C PRO A 118 -3.55 -20.27 -7.76
N PHE A 119 -2.76 -19.73 -8.69
CA PHE A 119 -1.30 -19.83 -8.61
C PHE A 119 -0.62 -18.93 -7.56
N SER A 120 -1.36 -18.03 -6.90
CA SER A 120 -0.81 -17.14 -5.88
C SER A 120 -0.54 -17.85 -4.57
N THR A 121 0.72 -17.92 -4.18
CA THR A 121 1.17 -18.33 -2.85
C THR A 121 1.53 -17.11 -2.00
N ILE A 122 1.56 -17.27 -0.68
CA ILE A 122 2.21 -16.29 0.22
C ILE A 122 3.61 -16.81 0.53
N ILE A 123 4.62 -15.99 0.26
CA ILE A 123 6.02 -16.31 0.51
C ILE A 123 6.64 -15.33 1.49
N ARG A 124 7.71 -15.79 2.14
CA ARG A 124 8.66 -14.96 2.88
C ARG A 124 9.97 -14.91 2.11
N ALA A 125 10.47 -13.70 1.92
CA ALA A 125 11.78 -13.42 1.37
C ALA A 125 12.61 -12.61 2.37
N GLU A 126 13.93 -12.65 2.29
CA GLU A 126 14.83 -11.98 3.24
C GLU A 126 15.82 -11.03 2.53
N SER A 127 16.17 -9.96 3.24
CA SER A 127 17.23 -9.01 2.87
C SER A 127 18.11 -8.70 4.08
N ARG A 128 19.43 -8.73 3.87
CA ARG A 128 20.44 -8.19 4.81
C ARG A 128 21.12 -6.92 4.29
N SER A 129 20.78 -6.47 3.09
CA SER A 129 21.24 -5.20 2.51
C SER A 129 20.34 -4.02 2.89
N GLY A 130 19.33 -4.26 3.72
CA GLY A 130 18.39 -3.24 4.21
C GLY A 130 16.97 -3.37 3.65
N PRO A 131 16.09 -2.43 4.02
CA PRO A 131 14.66 -2.48 3.72
C PRO A 131 14.33 -2.35 2.23
N LYS A 132 15.19 -1.71 1.42
CA LYS A 132 15.02 -1.66 -0.05
C LYS A 132 15.21 -3.02 -0.70
N GLY A 133 15.90 -3.96 -0.06
CA GLY A 133 16.32 -5.22 -0.68
C GLY A 133 17.68 -5.09 -1.39
N PRO A 134 17.97 -5.95 -2.38
CA PRO A 134 17.10 -6.98 -2.93
C PRO A 134 16.67 -8.04 -1.89
N TYR A 135 15.42 -8.50 -2.01
CA TYR A 135 14.91 -9.62 -1.22
C TYR A 135 15.07 -10.92 -1.99
N ASN A 136 15.46 -11.99 -1.29
CA ASN A 136 15.60 -13.33 -1.85
C ASN A 136 14.60 -14.27 -1.22
N TYR A 137 13.94 -15.09 -2.03
CA TYR A 137 13.01 -16.11 -1.55
C TYR A 137 13.68 -17.02 -0.50
N VAL A 138 12.98 -17.28 0.61
CA VAL A 138 13.45 -18.25 1.62
C VAL A 138 12.40 -19.31 1.98
N GLN A 139 11.11 -18.99 1.88
CA GLN A 139 10.06 -19.90 2.35
C GLN A 139 8.71 -19.61 1.69
N THR A 140 7.95 -20.66 1.37
CA THR A 140 6.51 -20.55 1.09
C THR A 140 5.76 -20.76 2.40
N LEU A 141 4.97 -19.76 2.81
CA LEU A 141 4.20 -19.78 4.06
C LEU A 141 2.84 -20.43 3.87
N PHE A 142 2.16 -20.08 2.77
CA PHE A 142 0.85 -20.64 2.41
C PHE A 142 0.84 -20.95 0.92
N SER A 143 0.66 -22.22 0.57
CA SER A 143 0.74 -22.75 -0.79
C SER A 143 -0.58 -22.66 -1.57
N THR A 144 -0.56 -22.97 -2.86
CA THR A 144 -1.73 -22.97 -3.75
C THR A 144 -2.41 -21.61 -3.80
N PHE A 145 -3.69 -21.42 -3.45
CA PHE A 145 -4.36 -20.11 -3.52
C PHE A 145 -4.39 -19.37 -2.17
N HIS A 146 -3.37 -18.55 -1.93
CA HIS A 146 -3.29 -17.58 -0.85
C HIS A 146 -2.72 -16.25 -1.35
N HIS A 147 -3.44 -15.15 -1.14
CA HIS A 147 -3.15 -13.89 -1.82
C HIS A 147 -3.45 -12.66 -0.96
N ASN A 148 -2.83 -11.54 -1.34
CA ASN A 148 -2.93 -10.23 -0.69
C ASN A 148 -2.65 -10.26 0.82
N PRO A 149 -1.48 -10.77 1.27
CA PRO A 149 -1.15 -10.82 2.68
C PRO A 149 -0.92 -9.42 3.26
N THR A 150 -1.47 -9.18 4.44
CA THR A 150 -1.05 -8.08 5.32
C THR A 150 -0.65 -8.66 6.66
N THR A 151 0.61 -8.45 7.04
CA THR A 151 1.16 -8.90 8.31
C THR A 151 1.32 -7.72 9.26
N VAL A 152 0.94 -7.88 10.52
CA VAL A 152 1.12 -6.89 11.58
C VAL A 152 1.64 -7.56 12.85
N TRP A 153 2.33 -6.82 13.70
CA TRP A 153 2.65 -7.28 15.05
C TRP A 153 1.49 -6.90 15.98
N SER A 154 0.95 -7.85 16.75
CA SER A 154 0.05 -7.57 17.87
C SER A 154 0.86 -7.48 19.16
N PRO A 155 0.99 -6.29 19.78
CA PRO A 155 1.68 -6.16 21.06
C PRO A 155 0.96 -6.89 22.19
N ALA A 156 -0.37 -6.91 22.19
CA ALA A 156 -1.17 -7.57 23.23
C ALA A 156 -0.99 -9.09 23.22
N ASP A 157 -0.86 -9.70 22.03
CA ASP A 157 -0.75 -11.14 21.87
C ASP A 157 0.69 -11.65 21.78
N GLU A 158 1.65 -10.73 21.72
CA GLU A 158 3.08 -10.98 21.46
C GLU A 158 3.33 -11.86 20.23
N LYS A 159 2.57 -11.62 19.15
CA LYS A 159 2.60 -12.43 17.92
C LYS A 159 2.52 -11.57 16.67
N PHE A 160 3.07 -12.08 15.58
CA PHE A 160 2.70 -11.64 14.24
C PHE A 160 1.35 -12.22 13.86
N LEU A 161 0.51 -11.39 13.26
CA LEU A 161 -0.77 -11.76 12.66
C LEU A 161 -0.66 -11.55 11.16
N ILE A 162 -1.14 -12.49 10.36
CA ILE A 162 -1.23 -12.35 8.91
C ILE A 162 -2.67 -12.53 8.47
N TYR A 163 -3.20 -11.55 7.76
CA TYR A 163 -4.50 -11.61 7.13
C TYR A 163 -4.32 -11.74 5.63
N PHE A 164 -5.09 -12.61 4.99
CA PHE A 164 -5.04 -12.85 3.56
C PHE A 164 -6.37 -13.38 3.05
N ILE A 165 -6.57 -13.34 1.73
CA ILE A 165 -7.62 -14.13 1.07
C ILE A 165 -7.06 -15.46 0.59
N GLY A 166 -7.87 -16.51 0.62
CA GLY A 166 -7.50 -17.76 -0.01
C GLY A 166 -7.87 -19.02 0.77
N MET A 167 -7.54 -20.14 0.16
CA MET A 167 -7.69 -21.49 0.69
C MET A 167 -6.83 -22.45 -0.14
N ASP A 168 -6.54 -23.63 0.41
CA ASP A 168 -5.89 -24.66 -0.38
C ASP A 168 -6.77 -25.16 -1.51
N VAL A 169 -6.20 -25.23 -2.71
CA VAL A 169 -6.88 -25.68 -3.94
C VAL A 169 -5.93 -26.46 -4.84
N GLU A 170 -6.46 -27.40 -5.62
CA GLU A 170 -5.68 -28.04 -6.66
C GLU A 170 -5.33 -27.05 -7.78
N VAL A 171 -4.06 -27.02 -8.18
CA VAL A 171 -3.57 -26.16 -9.26
C VAL A 171 -3.51 -26.94 -10.57
N GLY A 172 -3.97 -26.31 -11.66
CA GLY A 172 -3.86 -26.88 -13.00
C GLY A 172 -2.47 -26.70 -13.61
N ASP A 173 -2.29 -27.20 -14.83
CA ASP A 173 -1.05 -27.18 -15.62
C ASP A 173 -0.94 -25.99 -16.60
N VAL A 174 -1.88 -25.04 -16.54
CA VAL A 174 -1.93 -23.85 -17.38
C VAL A 174 -2.24 -22.62 -16.52
N CYS A 175 -1.56 -21.50 -16.77
CA CYS A 175 -1.79 -20.21 -16.12
C CYS A 175 -3.16 -19.60 -16.48
N LYS A 176 -4.23 -20.18 -15.96
CA LYS A 176 -5.62 -19.77 -16.20
C LYS A 176 -6.32 -19.45 -14.90
N SER A 177 -6.86 -18.22 -14.81
CA SER A 177 -7.62 -17.82 -13.63
C SER A 177 -8.89 -18.64 -13.46
N GLN A 178 -9.17 -19.03 -12.22
CA GLN A 178 -10.44 -19.61 -11.79
C GLN A 178 -11.23 -18.61 -10.90
N LYS A 179 -12.54 -18.84 -10.72
CA LYS A 179 -13.43 -17.95 -9.94
C LYS A 179 -14.05 -18.71 -8.77
N TRP A 180 -14.03 -18.08 -7.60
CA TRP A 180 -14.73 -18.49 -6.38
C TRP A 180 -14.83 -17.29 -5.44
N ASN A 181 -15.64 -17.44 -4.40
CA ASN A 181 -15.82 -16.44 -3.35
C ASN A 181 -14.56 -16.32 -2.49
N ASN A 182 -14.15 -15.10 -2.19
CA ASN A 182 -13.04 -14.87 -1.28
C ASN A 182 -13.51 -14.95 0.17
N THR A 183 -12.63 -15.43 1.03
CA THR A 183 -12.77 -15.30 2.49
C THR A 183 -11.46 -14.74 3.01
N ILE A 184 -11.52 -13.65 3.77
CA ILE A 184 -10.37 -13.18 4.54
C ILE A 184 -10.22 -14.11 5.73
N SER A 185 -9.02 -14.66 5.91
CA SER A 185 -8.64 -15.46 7.07
C SER A 185 -7.45 -14.83 7.78
N VAL A 186 -7.29 -15.13 9.07
CA VAL A 186 -6.14 -14.73 9.88
C VAL A 186 -5.36 -15.96 10.34
N SER A 187 -4.04 -15.84 10.38
CA SER A 187 -3.15 -16.79 11.05
C SER A 187 -2.16 -16.04 11.93
N SER A 188 -1.57 -16.71 12.93
CA SER A 188 -0.62 -16.13 13.86
C SER A 188 0.72 -16.87 13.87
N SER A 189 1.80 -16.16 14.17
CA SER A 189 3.16 -16.68 14.24
C SER A 189 3.97 -15.97 15.32
N LEU A 190 4.87 -16.70 15.97
CA LEU A 190 5.85 -16.12 16.91
C LEU A 190 7.11 -15.62 16.18
N ASP A 191 7.43 -16.17 15.01
CA ASP A 191 8.76 -16.08 14.41
C ASP A 191 8.75 -15.82 12.89
N LEU A 192 7.58 -15.56 12.30
CA LEU A 192 7.33 -15.38 10.85
C LEU A 192 7.56 -16.64 9.99
N ARG A 193 7.91 -17.77 10.59
CA ARG A 193 8.27 -19.02 9.89
C ARG A 193 7.15 -20.03 10.01
N GLU A 194 6.70 -20.30 11.23
CA GLU A 194 5.64 -21.25 11.51
C GLU A 194 4.35 -20.51 11.83
N TRP A 195 3.26 -20.93 11.18
CA TRP A 195 1.97 -20.24 11.23
C TRP A 195 0.87 -21.20 11.70
N THR A 196 -0.05 -20.70 12.52
CA THR A 196 -1.21 -21.48 12.96
C THR A 196 -2.17 -21.77 11.80
N THR A 197 -3.07 -22.74 11.97
CA THR A 197 -4.16 -22.96 11.02
C THR A 197 -4.95 -21.65 10.82
N PRO A 198 -5.24 -21.24 9.56
CA PRO A 198 -6.00 -20.02 9.30
C PRO A 198 -7.42 -20.09 9.86
N ILE A 199 -7.86 -19.00 10.49
CA ILE A 199 -9.20 -18.82 11.03
C ILE A 199 -9.98 -17.90 10.08
N PRO A 200 -11.06 -18.37 9.43
CA PRO A 200 -11.92 -17.53 8.59
C PRO A 200 -12.51 -16.36 9.38
N GLN A 201 -12.49 -15.15 8.80
CA GLN A 201 -12.97 -13.92 9.43
C GLN A 201 -14.18 -13.34 8.67
N VAL A 202 -13.95 -12.81 7.46
CA VAL A 202 -14.98 -12.10 6.69
C VAL A 202 -15.13 -12.76 5.32
N ILE A 203 -16.36 -13.18 4.99
CA ILE A 203 -16.69 -13.86 3.73
C ILE A 203 -17.09 -12.86 2.64
N ASN A 204 -16.87 -13.22 1.38
CA ASN A 204 -17.19 -12.42 0.18
C ASN A 204 -16.54 -11.03 0.14
N VAL A 205 -15.40 -10.88 0.81
CA VAL A 205 -14.65 -9.63 0.94
C VAL A 205 -13.18 -9.89 0.61
N THR A 206 -12.45 -8.85 0.18
CA THR A 206 -11.02 -8.91 -0.16
C THR A 206 -10.25 -7.74 0.44
N ASN A 207 -8.93 -7.76 0.22
CA ASN A 207 -8.00 -6.67 0.51
C ASN A 207 -7.87 -6.34 2.00
N PRO A 208 -7.45 -7.33 2.82
CA PRO A 208 -7.36 -7.14 4.26
C PRO A 208 -6.27 -6.14 4.64
N ALA A 209 -6.61 -5.20 5.51
CA ALA A 209 -5.73 -4.21 6.09
C ALA A 209 -5.99 -4.10 7.61
N PRO A 210 -5.50 -5.08 8.39
CA PRO A 210 -5.65 -5.10 9.84
C PRO A 210 -4.80 -4.01 10.51
N TRP A 211 -5.28 -3.51 11.65
CA TRP A 211 -4.49 -2.65 12.54
C TRP A 211 -4.89 -2.86 14.02
N PRO A 212 -3.96 -3.28 14.90
CA PRO A 212 -4.24 -3.42 16.33
C PRO A 212 -4.59 -2.08 17.00
N LEU A 213 -5.58 -2.07 17.90
CA LEU A 213 -6.00 -0.86 18.62
C LEU A 213 -5.13 -0.53 19.85
N TRP A 214 -4.26 -1.45 20.23
CA TRP A 214 -3.32 -1.36 21.35
C TRP A 214 -2.59 -0.01 21.46
N THR A 215 -2.43 0.49 22.69
CA THR A 215 -1.48 1.55 23.09
C THR A 215 -0.86 1.20 24.44
N ASP A 216 0.22 1.90 24.83
CA ASP A 216 0.79 1.79 26.18
C ASP A 216 -0.24 2.10 27.29
N GLN A 217 -1.17 3.02 27.02
CA GLN A 217 -2.23 3.42 27.96
C GLN A 217 -3.45 2.50 27.92
N ASN A 218 -3.67 1.79 26.82
CA ASN A 218 -4.77 0.85 26.62
C ASN A 218 -4.25 -0.41 25.92
N PRO A 219 -3.71 -1.38 26.68
CA PRO A 219 -3.12 -2.59 26.11
C PRO A 219 -4.18 -3.62 25.70
N THR A 220 -5.11 -3.21 24.83
CA THR A 220 -6.21 -4.04 24.34
C THR A 220 -5.76 -5.05 23.28
N HIS A 221 -6.47 -6.18 23.19
CA HIS A 221 -6.35 -7.16 22.10
C HIS A 221 -7.17 -6.79 20.87
N GLU A 222 -8.01 -5.75 20.98
CA GLU A 222 -8.90 -5.33 19.91
C GLU A 222 -8.15 -4.99 18.62
N ILE A 223 -8.79 -5.25 17.50
CA ILE A 223 -8.21 -5.06 16.18
C ILE A 223 -9.26 -4.52 15.20
N LEU A 224 -8.82 -3.61 14.35
CA LEU A 224 -9.59 -3.19 13.18
C LEU A 224 -9.16 -4.01 11.97
N LEU A 225 -10.08 -4.23 11.05
CA LEU A 225 -9.82 -4.81 9.73
C LEU A 225 -10.50 -3.94 8.67
N ALA A 226 -9.72 -3.06 8.04
CA ALA A 226 -10.16 -2.40 6.81
C ALA A 226 -10.11 -3.40 5.64
N VAL A 227 -11.08 -3.29 4.73
CA VAL A 227 -11.23 -4.19 3.58
C VAL A 227 -11.60 -3.41 2.32
N GLU A 228 -11.88 -4.10 1.20
CA GLU A 228 -12.42 -3.50 -0.03
C GLU A 228 -13.52 -2.44 0.27
N LYS A 229 -13.52 -1.33 -0.52
CA LYS A 229 -14.33 -0.12 -0.29
C LYS A 229 -13.99 0.66 0.97
N ASN A 230 -12.91 0.28 1.65
CA ASN A 230 -12.44 0.84 2.92
C ASN A 230 -13.42 0.63 4.09
N ASN A 231 -14.32 -0.35 3.97
CA ASN A 231 -15.18 -0.75 5.09
C ASN A 231 -14.29 -1.20 6.26
N ILE A 232 -14.62 -0.77 7.47
CA ILE A 232 -13.84 -1.06 8.68
C ILE A 232 -14.67 -1.97 9.58
N TYR A 233 -14.10 -3.14 9.83
CA TYR A 233 -14.62 -4.09 10.79
C TYR A 233 -13.85 -4.00 12.10
N HIS A 234 -14.51 -4.28 13.22
CA HIS A 234 -13.92 -4.32 14.56
C HIS A 234 -14.08 -5.73 15.15
N ALA A 235 -13.11 -6.15 15.95
CA ALA A 235 -13.18 -7.37 16.75
C ALA A 235 -12.48 -7.18 18.10
N GLU A 236 -13.01 -7.84 19.13
CA GLU A 236 -12.46 -7.86 20.50
C GLU A 236 -11.05 -8.47 20.58
N ASN A 237 -10.71 -9.34 19.64
CA ASN A 237 -9.36 -9.85 19.41
C ASN A 237 -9.25 -10.43 17.98
N PHE A 238 -8.04 -10.73 17.53
CA PHE A 238 -7.80 -11.19 16.17
C PHE A 238 -8.53 -12.49 15.77
N SER A 239 -8.87 -13.35 16.73
CA SER A 239 -9.54 -14.63 16.48
C SER A 239 -11.07 -14.55 16.59
N ALA A 240 -11.61 -13.44 17.10
CA ALA A 240 -13.04 -13.21 17.24
C ALA A 240 -13.69 -12.77 15.93
N SER A 241 -15.02 -12.90 15.85
CA SER A 241 -15.79 -12.41 14.72
C SER A 241 -15.56 -10.91 14.50
N HIS A 242 -15.32 -10.54 13.24
CA HIS A 242 -15.17 -9.15 12.82
C HIS A 242 -16.53 -8.61 12.39
N GLU A 243 -16.99 -7.56 13.06
CA GLU A 243 -18.29 -6.91 12.80
C GLU A 243 -18.09 -5.61 12.02
N LEU A 244 -18.91 -5.36 11.00
CA LEU A 244 -18.84 -4.12 10.21
C LEU A 244 -19.30 -2.95 11.07
N VAL A 245 -18.44 -1.94 11.27
CA VAL A 245 -18.76 -0.75 12.07
C VAL A 245 -18.81 0.52 11.22
N VAL A 246 -17.90 0.67 10.26
CA VAL A 246 -17.76 1.91 9.48
C VAL A 246 -17.78 1.62 7.99
N GLU A 247 -18.54 2.42 7.26
CA GLU A 247 -18.54 2.48 5.80
C GLU A 247 -18.16 3.90 5.35
N PRO A 248 -16.86 4.18 5.15
CA PRO A 248 -16.42 5.49 4.70
C PRO A 248 -17.06 5.86 3.36
N ARG A 249 -17.48 7.12 3.20
CA ARG A 249 -18.15 7.60 1.98
C ARG A 249 -17.12 8.03 0.93
N ASN A 250 -17.55 8.09 -0.34
CA ASN A 250 -16.76 8.55 -1.49
C ASN A 250 -15.54 7.66 -1.80
N THR A 251 -15.59 6.38 -1.44
CA THR A 251 -14.53 5.38 -1.62
C THR A 251 -14.83 4.41 -2.76
N GLU A 252 -15.87 4.65 -3.56
CA GLU A 252 -16.38 3.68 -4.56
C GLU A 252 -15.36 3.36 -5.67
N ARG A 253 -14.33 4.20 -5.81
CA ARG A 253 -13.22 4.03 -6.76
C ARG A 253 -11.90 3.79 -6.05
N SER A 254 -11.92 3.08 -4.93
CA SER A 254 -10.72 2.70 -4.18
C SER A 254 -10.71 1.20 -3.86
N GLU A 255 -9.53 0.62 -3.88
CA GLU A 255 -9.27 -0.76 -3.46
C GLU A 255 -7.91 -0.84 -2.75
N ASP A 256 -7.56 -2.04 -2.28
CA ASP A 256 -6.30 -2.33 -1.61
C ASP A 256 -5.95 -1.30 -0.51
N PRO A 257 -6.79 -1.16 0.54
CA PRO A 257 -6.47 -0.27 1.65
C PRO A 257 -5.19 -0.70 2.36
N PHE A 258 -4.54 0.29 2.95
CA PHE A 258 -3.55 0.15 3.99
C PHE A 258 -3.92 1.12 5.12
N LEU A 259 -4.48 0.58 6.20
CA LEU A 259 -4.95 1.31 7.38
C LEU A 259 -3.80 1.49 8.37
N TRP A 260 -3.66 2.68 8.95
CA TRP A 260 -2.78 2.92 10.10
C TRP A 260 -3.29 4.02 11.03
N ARG A 261 -2.74 4.04 12.24
CA ARG A 261 -2.87 5.15 13.20
C ARG A 261 -1.53 5.88 13.31
N ASP A 262 -1.53 7.20 13.16
CA ASP A 262 -0.32 8.03 13.24
C ASP A 262 0.13 8.29 14.70
N LYS A 263 1.27 8.97 14.84
CA LYS A 263 1.84 9.35 16.16
C LYS A 263 0.96 10.31 16.97
N ARG A 264 -0.01 10.99 16.36
CA ARG A 264 -0.97 11.90 17.00
C ARG A 264 -2.30 11.22 17.31
N GLY A 265 -2.46 9.93 16.96
CA GLY A 265 -3.68 9.16 17.17
C GLY A 265 -4.69 9.28 16.05
N HIS A 266 -4.38 9.97 14.95
CA HIS A 266 -5.25 10.08 13.77
C HIS A 266 -5.17 8.84 12.91
N TRP A 267 -6.24 8.57 12.18
CA TRP A 267 -6.42 7.38 11.38
C TRP A 267 -6.34 7.70 9.90
N HIS A 268 -5.69 6.81 9.16
CA HIS A 268 -5.40 7.03 7.75
C HIS A 268 -5.58 5.73 6.97
N ILE A 269 -6.02 5.86 5.71
CA ILE A 269 -6.06 4.76 4.75
C ILE A 269 -5.38 5.23 3.46
N LEU A 270 -4.35 4.51 3.05
CA LEU A 270 -3.71 4.64 1.74
C LEU A 270 -4.35 3.61 0.82
N VAL A 271 -4.75 4.02 -0.38
CA VAL A 271 -5.51 3.15 -1.30
C VAL A 271 -4.94 3.16 -2.71
N HIS A 272 -5.16 2.07 -3.43
CA HIS A 272 -5.13 2.11 -4.88
C HIS A 272 -6.38 2.85 -5.39
N HIS A 273 -6.16 3.98 -6.08
CA HIS A 273 -7.21 4.83 -6.61
C HIS A 273 -7.53 4.49 -8.06
N MET A 274 -8.74 4.00 -8.33
CA MET A 274 -9.15 3.50 -9.65
C MET A 274 -9.88 4.56 -10.50
N ILE A 275 -9.63 5.85 -10.27
CA ILE A 275 -10.35 6.94 -10.95
C ILE A 275 -10.22 6.89 -12.47
N ASP A 276 -9.02 6.53 -12.97
CA ASP A 276 -8.73 6.47 -14.40
C ASP A 276 -9.37 5.27 -15.10
N ILE A 277 -9.63 4.16 -14.38
CA ILE A 277 -10.26 2.97 -14.95
C ILE A 277 -11.68 3.29 -15.43
N ALA A 278 -12.40 4.12 -14.68
CA ALA A 278 -13.72 4.60 -15.08
C ALA A 278 -13.69 5.46 -16.37
N GLU A 279 -12.52 5.99 -16.73
CA GLU A 279 -12.30 6.79 -17.94
C GLU A 279 -11.61 5.98 -19.06
N GLY A 280 -11.55 4.64 -18.93
CA GLY A 280 -10.91 3.76 -19.90
C GLY A 280 -9.38 3.82 -19.91
N ARG A 281 -8.78 4.42 -18.88
CA ARG A 281 -7.32 4.56 -18.71
C ARG A 281 -6.83 3.68 -17.54
N LYS A 282 -5.52 3.40 -17.48
CA LYS A 282 -4.90 2.63 -16.38
C LYS A 282 -4.14 3.48 -15.37
N GLY A 283 -3.97 4.76 -15.68
CA GLY A 283 -3.25 5.74 -14.88
C GLY A 283 -3.24 7.09 -15.62
N PRO A 284 -2.54 8.10 -15.08
CA PRO A 284 -1.53 7.99 -14.02
C PRO A 284 -2.06 8.09 -12.58
N ARG A 285 -3.35 8.37 -12.36
CA ARG A 285 -3.97 8.65 -11.06
C ARG A 285 -4.30 7.34 -10.34
N VAL A 286 -3.37 6.85 -9.52
CA VAL A 286 -3.44 5.50 -8.91
C VAL A 286 -3.24 5.46 -7.39
N GLY A 287 -2.83 6.53 -6.74
CA GLY A 287 -2.69 6.60 -5.28
C GLY A 287 -3.55 7.70 -4.69
N ALA A 288 -4.32 7.37 -3.64
CA ALA A 288 -5.08 8.35 -2.88
C ALA A 288 -5.05 8.04 -1.38
N HIS A 289 -5.52 8.98 -0.58
CA HIS A 289 -5.45 8.95 0.86
C HIS A 289 -6.80 9.36 1.48
N ALA A 290 -7.20 8.66 2.53
CA ALA A 290 -8.32 9.02 3.38
C ALA A 290 -7.85 9.15 4.83
N TYR A 291 -8.49 10.02 5.60
CA TYR A 291 -8.11 10.29 6.98
C TYR A 291 -9.29 10.65 7.88
N ALA A 292 -9.12 10.42 9.18
CA ALA A 292 -10.06 10.75 10.23
C ALA A 292 -9.32 10.99 11.55
N ARG A 293 -9.91 11.76 12.46
CA ARG A 293 -9.34 11.94 13.80
C ARG A 293 -9.54 10.70 14.68
N ASP A 294 -10.65 10.01 14.48
CA ASP A 294 -11.05 8.76 15.15
C ASP A 294 -11.40 7.71 14.08
N TRP A 295 -11.22 6.42 14.38
CA TRP A 295 -11.42 5.37 13.37
C TRP A 295 -12.89 5.19 13.01
N GLU A 296 -13.81 5.56 13.91
CA GLU A 296 -15.25 5.64 13.67
C GLU A 296 -15.63 6.76 12.70
N GLY A 297 -14.72 7.72 12.46
CA GLY A 297 -14.90 8.84 11.56
C GLY A 297 -15.25 10.16 12.25
N PRO A 298 -15.72 11.18 11.50
CA PRO A 298 -15.99 11.14 10.06
C PRO A 298 -14.69 10.98 9.25
N TRP A 299 -14.78 10.21 8.17
CA TRP A 299 -13.69 10.01 7.22
C TRP A 299 -13.74 11.01 6.08
N THR A 300 -12.59 11.62 5.78
CA THR A 300 -12.38 12.48 4.62
C THR A 300 -11.56 11.73 3.58
N TYR A 301 -12.03 11.69 2.33
CA TYR A 301 -11.30 11.10 1.22
C TYR A 301 -10.71 12.23 0.36
N ASN A 302 -9.38 12.29 0.25
CA ASN A 302 -8.74 13.28 -0.62
C ASN A 302 -8.70 12.76 -2.07
N ASN A 303 -9.50 13.40 -2.93
CA ASN A 303 -9.53 13.15 -4.37
C ASN A 303 -8.84 14.25 -5.20
N ASN A 304 -8.28 15.28 -4.54
CA ASN A 304 -7.66 16.42 -5.20
C ASN A 304 -6.17 16.17 -5.43
N THR A 305 -5.45 15.79 -4.38
CA THR A 305 -4.01 15.52 -4.44
C THR A 305 -3.78 14.03 -4.41
N LEU A 306 -3.05 13.52 -5.40
CA LEU A 306 -2.65 12.12 -5.43
C LEU A 306 -1.55 11.86 -4.41
N THR A 307 -1.63 10.72 -3.75
CA THR A 307 -0.55 10.27 -2.86
C THR A 307 0.65 9.75 -3.63
N TYR A 308 0.40 9.09 -4.76
CA TYR A 308 1.42 8.67 -5.73
C TYR A 308 0.78 8.42 -7.10
N ASN A 309 1.60 8.34 -8.15
CA ASN A 309 1.16 8.07 -9.52
C ASN A 309 1.88 6.84 -10.11
N THR A 310 1.58 6.49 -11.37
CA THR A 310 2.18 5.32 -12.05
C THR A 310 3.68 5.46 -12.35
N THR A 311 4.23 6.66 -12.21
CA THR A 311 5.59 6.97 -12.65
C THR A 311 6.60 6.71 -11.53
N VAL A 312 7.70 6.06 -11.89
CA VAL A 312 8.83 5.80 -10.99
C VAL A 312 10.10 6.31 -11.64
N GLU A 313 10.86 7.10 -10.88
CA GLU A 313 12.19 7.56 -11.26
C GLU A 313 13.22 6.62 -10.64
N PHE A 314 14.29 6.33 -11.39
CA PHE A 314 15.37 5.45 -10.97
C PHE A 314 16.65 6.23 -10.75
N THR A 315 17.54 5.70 -9.91
CA THR A 315 18.83 6.33 -9.59
C THR A 315 19.79 6.43 -10.78
N ASP A 316 19.54 5.67 -11.85
CA ASP A 316 20.24 5.75 -13.13
C ASP A 316 19.73 6.89 -14.05
N GLY A 317 18.75 7.67 -13.58
CA GLY A 317 18.14 8.78 -14.32
C GLY A 317 16.98 8.37 -15.25
N VAL A 318 16.65 7.07 -15.33
CA VAL A 318 15.52 6.60 -16.12
C VAL A 318 14.20 6.85 -15.38
N LYS A 319 13.18 7.24 -16.14
CA LYS A 319 11.81 7.37 -15.68
C LYS A 319 10.94 6.33 -16.38
N LEU A 320 10.12 5.61 -15.63
CA LEU A 320 9.25 4.56 -16.15
C LEU A 320 7.81 4.78 -15.69
N ASP A 321 6.89 4.80 -16.65
CA ASP A 321 5.46 4.73 -16.38
C ASP A 321 5.02 3.26 -16.38
N TYR A 322 4.53 2.79 -15.23
CA TYR A 322 4.01 1.43 -15.13
C TYR A 322 2.58 1.33 -15.69
N TYR A 323 2.29 0.17 -16.30
CA TYR A 323 0.93 -0.18 -16.73
C TYR A 323 0.00 -0.38 -15.53
N ARG A 324 0.53 -0.91 -14.44
CA ARG A 324 -0.14 -1.02 -13.14
C ARG A 324 0.83 -0.69 -12.03
N ARG A 325 0.36 0.05 -11.04
CA ARG A 325 1.05 0.32 -9.78
C ARG A 325 0.00 0.34 -8.66
N GLU A 326 -0.18 -0.81 -8.05
CA GLU A 326 -1.31 -1.11 -7.16
C GLU A 326 -0.78 -1.58 -5.79
N ARG A 327 -1.67 -1.97 -4.87
CA ARG A 327 -1.34 -2.50 -3.54
C ARG A 327 -0.37 -1.67 -2.71
N PRO A 328 -0.69 -0.39 -2.46
CA PRO A 328 0.20 0.45 -1.68
C PRO A 328 0.26 -0.01 -0.22
N LYS A 329 1.48 -0.11 0.33
CA LYS A 329 1.72 -0.25 1.78
C LYS A 329 2.92 0.59 2.18
N LEU A 330 2.90 1.13 3.39
CA LEU A 330 4.01 1.90 3.94
C LEU A 330 4.79 1.08 4.95
N TYR A 331 6.11 1.18 4.91
CA TYR A 331 6.98 0.79 6.03
C TYR A 331 7.38 2.04 6.80
N PHE A 332 7.12 2.04 8.11
CA PHE A 332 7.36 3.19 8.99
C PHE A 332 8.60 3.00 9.87
N SER A 333 9.13 4.12 10.36
CA SER A 333 10.12 4.14 11.45
C SER A 333 9.56 3.53 12.74
N ASP A 334 10.42 2.83 13.50
CA ASP A 334 10.10 2.24 14.81
C ASP A 334 10.52 3.12 16.01
N ASP A 335 10.91 4.36 15.75
CA ASP A 335 11.36 5.38 16.74
C ASP A 335 10.19 6.15 17.43
N GLY A 336 8.96 5.70 17.22
CA GLY A 336 7.74 6.36 17.71
C GLY A 336 7.29 7.57 16.88
N GLN A 337 8.07 8.01 15.88
CA GLN A 337 7.67 9.12 15.01
C GLN A 337 6.74 8.70 13.86
N MET A 338 6.59 7.39 13.61
CA MET A 338 5.75 6.85 12.54
C MET A 338 6.05 7.53 11.19
N THR A 339 7.33 7.79 10.91
CA THR A 339 7.75 8.42 9.65
C THR A 339 7.67 7.37 8.55
N PRO A 340 6.93 7.58 7.44
CA PRO A 340 6.94 6.63 6.33
C PRO A 340 8.31 6.67 5.65
N LEU A 341 8.96 5.51 5.55
CA LEU A 341 10.31 5.37 5.00
C LEU A 341 10.31 4.73 3.61
N TYR A 342 9.38 3.80 3.35
CA TYR A 342 9.28 3.14 2.04
C TYR A 342 7.83 2.90 1.64
N LEU A 343 7.53 3.11 0.36
CA LEU A 343 6.29 2.72 -0.29
C LEU A 343 6.52 1.40 -1.03
N LEU A 344 5.68 0.41 -0.74
CA LEU A 344 5.61 -0.84 -1.47
C LEU A 344 4.45 -0.80 -2.46
N ASN A 345 4.67 -1.29 -3.68
CA ASN A 345 3.63 -1.51 -4.67
C ASN A 345 3.85 -2.83 -5.42
N GLY A 346 2.76 -3.43 -5.90
CA GLY A 346 2.83 -4.34 -7.04
C GLY A 346 2.91 -3.53 -8.33
N VAL A 347 3.91 -3.79 -9.18
CA VAL A 347 4.10 -3.10 -10.45
C VAL A 347 4.12 -4.04 -11.64
N GLN A 348 3.54 -3.59 -12.76
CA GLN A 348 3.59 -4.29 -14.05
C GLN A 348 3.94 -3.29 -15.15
N GLU A 349 4.92 -3.63 -15.97
CA GLU A 349 5.34 -2.81 -17.10
C GLU A 349 4.43 -3.01 -18.32
N PHE A 350 4.38 -2.01 -19.20
CA PHE A 350 3.68 -2.15 -20.47
C PHE A 350 4.25 -3.30 -21.30
N ASN A 351 3.36 -4.07 -21.94
CA ASN A 351 3.71 -5.21 -22.81
C ASN A 351 4.50 -6.33 -22.11
N LYS A 352 4.49 -6.38 -20.77
CA LYS A 352 5.06 -7.47 -19.98
C LYS A 352 3.93 -8.19 -19.23
N SER A 353 3.99 -9.52 -19.22
CA SER A 353 3.07 -10.34 -18.42
C SER A 353 3.49 -10.42 -16.95
N GLY A 354 4.81 -10.32 -16.70
CA GLY A 354 5.38 -10.38 -15.36
C GLY A 354 5.07 -9.15 -14.52
N SER A 355 4.87 -9.36 -13.23
CA SER A 355 4.77 -8.30 -12.23
C SER A 355 5.74 -8.53 -11.09
N TYR A 356 6.12 -7.48 -10.38
CA TYR A 356 7.04 -7.57 -9.25
C TYR A 356 6.69 -6.59 -8.13
N THR A 357 7.30 -6.78 -6.97
CA THR A 357 7.14 -5.91 -5.81
C THR A 357 8.24 -4.86 -5.83
N LEU A 358 7.84 -3.62 -6.08
CA LEU A 358 8.71 -2.45 -6.04
C LEU A 358 8.71 -1.88 -4.62
N ILE A 359 9.89 -1.45 -4.16
CA ILE A 359 10.06 -0.74 -2.88
C ILE A 359 10.72 0.59 -3.19
N GLN A 360 10.00 1.68 -2.93
CA GLN A 360 10.46 3.04 -3.23
C GLN A 360 10.72 3.83 -1.94
N PRO A 361 11.91 4.42 -1.76
CA PRO A 361 12.19 5.24 -0.58
C PRO A 361 11.35 6.51 -0.54
N ILE A 362 11.02 6.95 0.68
CA ILE A 362 10.23 8.15 0.96
C ILE A 362 11.09 9.13 1.76
N GLY A 363 11.21 10.35 1.22
CA GLY A 363 11.96 11.46 1.80
C GLY A 363 13.42 11.15 2.09
N LYS A 364 14.08 12.09 2.76
CA LYS A 364 15.48 11.94 3.20
C LYS A 364 15.65 10.96 4.38
N GLU A 365 14.59 10.70 5.12
CA GLU A 365 14.64 9.92 6.37
C GLU A 365 14.86 8.43 6.12
N ALA A 366 14.43 7.90 4.96
CA ALA A 366 14.78 6.54 4.53
C ALA A 366 16.29 6.31 4.54
N LYS A 367 17.06 7.29 4.04
CA LYS A 367 18.54 7.22 4.05
C LYS A 367 19.13 7.38 5.45
N VAL A 368 18.49 8.18 6.31
CA VAL A 368 18.91 8.30 7.72
C VAL A 368 18.73 6.99 8.45
N PHE A 369 17.60 6.30 8.21
CA PHE A 369 17.32 4.97 8.75
C PHE A 369 18.33 3.93 8.24
N GLU A 370 18.64 3.91 6.95
CA GLU A 370 19.66 2.98 6.42
C GLU A 370 21.04 3.19 7.08
N ARG A 371 21.45 4.45 7.28
CA ARG A 371 22.71 4.76 7.97
C ARG A 371 22.71 4.32 9.43
N SER A 372 21.58 4.38 10.13
CA SER A 372 21.50 3.91 11.52
C SER A 372 21.67 2.39 11.63
N LEU A 373 21.43 1.66 10.53
CA LEU A 373 21.69 0.22 10.39
C LEU A 373 23.13 -0.09 9.93
N GLY A 374 23.96 0.92 9.69
CA GLY A 374 25.31 0.76 9.15
C GLY A 374 25.35 0.49 7.65
N LEU A 375 24.32 0.90 6.90
CA LEU A 375 24.27 0.84 5.44
C LEU A 375 24.66 2.21 4.83
N ASP A 376 25.29 2.22 3.65
CA ASP A 376 25.85 3.43 3.01
C ASP A 376 24.86 4.23 2.14
#